data_AF-A0A934LKA4-F1
#
_entry.id   AF-A0A934LKA4-F1
#
_cell.length_a   1.000
_cell.length_b   1.000
_cell.length_c   1.000
_cell.angle_alpha   90.00
_cell.angle_beta   90.00
_cell.angle_gamma   90.00
#
_symmetry.space_group_name_H-M   'P 1'
#
loop_
_entity.id
_entity.type
_entity.pdbx_description
1 polymer ?
#
loop_
_entity_poly.entity_id
_entity_poly.type
_entity_poly.pdbx_seq_one_letter_code
_entity_poly.pdbx_strand_id
1 'polypeptide(L)'
;MVTFKRIFCVAIFIIPCFIVGIMGYAIHGLSSLSGCKESNPEQIEYLAHFKMPPSAHRLKSSCFGLQAYGADASFEMNPADLEMFIASTAIEPSLFTEKSPDIQVLNDRLKKKASGMESYLYGKYISVDFTQEILIDMSSSERYIVYIFAGGG
;
A
#
# COMPACT_ATOMS: atom_id res chain seq x y z
N MET A 1 57.95 -15.86 -14.14
CA MET A 1 56.83 -16.62 -13.55
C MET A 1 56.25 -16.01 -12.26
N VAL A 2 56.78 -14.88 -11.75
CA VAL A 2 56.30 -14.23 -10.50
C VAL A 2 55.25 -13.14 -10.73
N THR A 3 55.20 -12.57 -11.94
CA THR A 3 54.30 -11.47 -12.33
C THR A 3 52.85 -11.91 -12.56
N PHE A 4 52.62 -13.12 -13.06
CA PHE A 4 51.28 -13.64 -13.38
C PHE A 4 50.43 -13.91 -12.11
N LYS A 5 51.09 -14.33 -11.03
CA LYS A 5 50.44 -14.67 -9.74
C LYS A 5 49.92 -13.43 -8.99
N ARG A 6 50.55 -12.26 -9.19
CA ARG A 6 50.14 -10.99 -8.58
C ARG A 6 48.93 -10.37 -9.29
N ILE A 7 48.85 -10.52 -10.62
CA ILE A 7 47.73 -10.01 -11.43
C ILE A 7 46.44 -10.79 -11.11
N PHE A 8 46.54 -12.12 -10.94
CA PHE A 8 45.40 -12.97 -10.62
C PHE A 8 44.78 -12.64 -9.24
N CYS A 9 45.59 -12.35 -8.23
CA CYS A 9 45.07 -11.97 -6.90
C CYS A 9 44.37 -10.61 -6.91
N VAL A 10 44.88 -9.62 -7.66
CA VAL A 10 44.28 -8.29 -7.73
C VAL A 10 42.94 -8.33 -8.49
N ALA A 11 42.85 -9.10 -9.58
CA ALA A 11 41.61 -9.28 -10.33
C ALA A 11 40.51 -9.98 -9.50
N ILE A 12 40.87 -10.98 -8.69
CA ILE A 12 39.92 -11.71 -7.82
C ILE A 12 39.31 -10.83 -6.72
N PHE A 13 40.00 -9.78 -6.26
CA PHE A 13 39.46 -8.88 -5.23
C PHE A 13 38.73 -7.65 -5.80
N ILE A 14 39.09 -7.17 -6.99
CA ILE A 14 38.45 -5.99 -7.60
C ILE A 14 37.10 -6.34 -8.22
N ILE A 15 36.98 -7.49 -8.88
CA ILE A 15 35.75 -7.90 -9.58
C ILE A 15 34.55 -8.06 -8.60
N PRO A 16 34.68 -8.73 -7.44
CA PRO A 16 33.59 -8.83 -6.47
C PRO A 16 33.18 -7.48 -5.90
N CYS A 17 34.14 -6.59 -5.60
CA CYS A 17 33.83 -5.25 -5.12
C CYS A 17 33.07 -4.41 -6.16
N PHE A 18 33.41 -4.57 -7.45
CA PHE A 18 32.70 -3.90 -8.54
C PHE A 18 31.28 -4.45 -8.72
N ILE A 19 31.10 -5.77 -8.61
CA ILE A 19 29.78 -6.42 -8.66
C ILE A 19 28.92 -6.01 -7.46
N VAL A 20 29.48 -5.97 -6.25
CA VAL A 20 28.78 -5.52 -5.04
C VAL A 20 28.41 -4.04 -5.14
N GLY A 21 29.29 -3.20 -5.70
CA GLY A 21 28.99 -1.78 -5.96
C GLY A 21 27.86 -1.59 -6.97
N ILE A 22 27.86 -2.33 -8.09
CA ILE A 22 26.79 -2.30 -9.09
C ILE A 22 25.47 -2.84 -8.52
N MET A 23 25.51 -3.93 -7.75
CA MET A 23 24.32 -4.46 -7.07
C MET A 23 23.78 -3.46 -6.04
N GLY A 24 24.65 -2.79 -5.27
CA GLY A 24 24.24 -1.74 -4.33
C GLY A 24 23.53 -0.58 -5.03
N TYR A 25 24.06 -0.11 -6.16
CA TYR A 25 23.41 0.92 -6.98
C TYR A 25 22.10 0.44 -7.62
N ALA A 26 22.05 -0.80 -8.11
CA ALA A 26 20.84 -1.38 -8.68
C ALA A 26 19.73 -1.52 -7.61
N ILE A 27 20.07 -1.98 -6.40
CA ILE A 27 19.14 -2.09 -5.27
C ILE A 27 18.68 -0.71 -4.80
N HIS A 28 19.57 0.29 -4.80
CA HIS A 28 19.20 1.66 -4.43
C HIS A 28 18.31 2.32 -5.51
N GLY A 29 18.52 1.98 -6.79
CA GLY A 29 17.66 2.38 -7.90
C GLY A 29 16.29 1.69 -7.87
N LEU A 30 16.25 0.39 -7.55
CA LEU A 30 15.02 -0.39 -7.39
C LEU A 30 14.17 0.10 -6.20
N SER A 31 14.80 0.53 -5.11
CA SER A 31 14.09 1.14 -3.98
C SER A 31 13.54 2.54 -4.28
N SER A 32 14.00 3.20 -5.35
CA SER A 32 13.44 4.47 -5.85
C SER A 32 12.32 4.29 -6.89
N LEU A 33 12.06 3.06 -7.36
CA LEU A 33 11.18 2.75 -8.48
C LEU A 33 9.73 2.39 -8.11
N SER A 34 9.38 2.22 -6.83
CA SER A 34 8.03 1.74 -6.48
C SER A 34 7.49 2.38 -5.22
N GLY A 35 6.88 3.55 -5.34
CA GLY A 35 6.09 4.15 -4.28
C GLY A 35 5.07 5.10 -4.89
N CYS A 36 3.80 4.98 -4.49
CA CYS A 36 2.79 5.96 -4.87
C CYS A 36 3.13 7.29 -4.18
N LYS A 37 3.41 8.32 -4.98
CA LYS A 37 3.65 9.66 -4.44
C LYS A 37 2.35 10.21 -3.86
N GLU A 38 2.38 10.66 -2.62
CA GLU A 38 1.22 11.29 -1.97
C GLU A 38 0.71 12.53 -2.73
N SER A 39 1.60 13.20 -3.48
CA SER A 39 1.23 14.35 -4.33
C SER A 39 0.55 13.98 -5.64
N ASN A 40 0.49 12.70 -6.01
CA ASN A 40 -0.18 12.21 -7.20
C ASN A 40 -1.12 11.04 -6.85
N PRO A 41 -2.38 11.33 -6.46
CA PRO A 41 -3.32 10.30 -6.04
C PRO A 41 -3.72 9.32 -7.17
N GLU A 42 -3.51 9.68 -8.44
CA GLU A 42 -3.95 8.86 -9.58
C GLU A 42 -3.32 7.45 -9.55
N GLN A 43 -2.07 7.34 -9.09
CA GLN A 43 -1.40 6.04 -9.01
C GLN A 43 -2.02 5.13 -7.95
N ILE A 44 -2.33 5.69 -6.77
CA ILE A 44 -2.92 4.90 -5.68
C ILE A 44 -4.38 4.57 -5.98
N GLU A 45 -5.13 5.49 -6.58
CA GLU A 45 -6.49 5.25 -7.08
C GLU A 45 -6.53 4.10 -8.09
N TYR A 46 -5.60 4.12 -9.06
CA TYR A 46 -5.50 3.08 -10.07
C TYR A 46 -5.14 1.73 -9.47
N LEU A 47 -4.11 1.65 -8.63
CA LEU A 47 -3.65 0.37 -8.06
C LEU A 47 -4.60 -0.22 -7.02
N ALA A 48 -5.26 0.64 -6.23
CA ALA A 48 -6.16 0.20 -5.18
C ALA A 48 -7.63 0.21 -5.59
N HIS A 49 -7.96 0.50 -6.86
CA HIS A 49 -9.32 0.46 -7.42
C HIS A 49 -10.33 1.29 -6.59
N PHE A 50 -10.06 2.58 -6.41
CA PHE A 50 -10.99 3.54 -5.80
C PHE A 50 -10.82 4.94 -6.41
N LYS A 51 -11.72 5.88 -6.07
CA LYS A 51 -11.56 7.31 -6.36
C LYS A 51 -11.54 8.14 -5.09
N MET A 52 -10.62 9.09 -5.02
CA MET A 52 -10.53 10.02 -3.91
C MET A 52 -11.79 10.90 -3.89
N PRO A 53 -12.51 10.98 -2.77
CA PRO A 53 -13.65 11.88 -2.66
C PRO A 53 -13.20 13.35 -2.71
N PRO A 54 -14.08 14.29 -3.12
CA PRO A 54 -13.72 15.71 -3.24
C PRO A 54 -13.21 16.35 -1.93
N SER A 55 -13.68 15.87 -0.77
CA SER A 55 -13.22 16.35 0.55
C SER A 55 -11.96 15.65 1.08
N ALA A 56 -11.37 14.75 0.29
CA ALA A 56 -10.20 13.99 0.71
C ALA A 56 -9.00 14.89 1.00
N HIS A 57 -8.34 14.65 2.12
CA HIS A 57 -7.11 15.35 2.50
C HIS A 57 -6.23 14.49 3.39
N ARG A 58 -4.98 14.95 3.62
CA ARG A 58 -3.97 14.22 4.41
C ARG A 58 -3.70 12.80 3.90
N LEU A 59 -3.71 12.64 2.58
CA LEU A 59 -3.36 11.38 1.93
C LEU A 59 -1.97 10.94 2.37
N LYS A 60 -1.89 9.73 2.89
CA LYS A 60 -0.67 8.94 3.03
C LYS A 60 -0.81 7.73 2.15
N SER A 61 0.19 7.44 1.32
CA SER A 61 0.13 6.32 0.39
C SER A 61 1.46 5.63 0.25
N SER A 62 1.43 4.32 0.10
CA SER A 62 2.58 3.49 -0.22
C SER A 62 2.17 2.45 -1.24
N CYS A 63 3.06 2.18 -2.19
CA CYS A 63 2.85 1.13 -3.19
C CYS A 63 4.14 0.33 -3.32
N PHE A 64 4.03 -0.93 -3.71
CA PHE A 64 5.18 -1.81 -3.91
C PHE A 64 4.88 -2.81 -5.03
N GLY A 65 5.92 -3.28 -5.72
CA GLY A 65 5.77 -4.43 -6.60
C GLY A 65 7.00 -4.83 -7.39
N LEU A 66 7.24 -6.15 -7.44
CA LEU A 66 8.21 -6.82 -8.33
C LEU A 66 7.64 -8.13 -8.91
N GLN A 67 6.99 -8.96 -8.09
CA GLN A 67 6.30 -10.20 -8.51
C GLN A 67 4.79 -10.18 -8.22
N ALA A 68 4.39 -9.51 -7.14
CA ALA A 68 3.02 -9.11 -6.84
C ALA A 68 3.02 -7.59 -6.63
N TYR A 69 1.87 -6.95 -6.75
CA TYR A 69 1.70 -5.53 -6.45
C TYR A 69 0.84 -5.32 -5.21
N GLY A 70 1.07 -4.21 -4.52
CA GLY A 70 0.23 -3.80 -3.43
C GLY A 70 0.24 -2.30 -3.22
N ALA A 71 -0.83 -1.84 -2.60
CA ALA A 71 -1.16 -0.45 -2.36
C ALA A 71 -1.74 -0.32 -0.94
N ASP A 72 -1.26 0.67 -0.21
CA ASP A 72 -1.71 1.03 1.13
C ASP A 72 -1.99 2.53 1.14
N ALA A 73 -3.16 2.94 1.61
CA ALA A 73 -3.54 4.34 1.64
C ALA A 73 -4.30 4.68 2.91
N SER A 74 -4.13 5.91 3.39
CA SER A 74 -5.02 6.50 4.39
C SER A 74 -5.29 7.96 4.07
N PHE A 75 -6.53 8.41 4.27
CA PHE A 75 -6.89 9.83 4.12
C PHE A 75 -8.11 10.16 4.98
N GLU A 76 -8.35 11.46 5.16
CA GLU A 76 -9.53 11.99 5.86
C GLU A 76 -10.57 12.47 4.85
N MET A 77 -11.85 12.22 5.10
CA MET A 77 -12.97 12.69 4.26
C MET A 77 -14.16 13.18 5.09
N ASN A 78 -15.04 13.96 4.46
CA ASN A 78 -16.33 14.33 5.03
C ASN A 78 -17.31 13.14 4.98
N PRO A 79 -18.19 12.98 5.99
CA PRO A 79 -19.24 11.97 5.98
C PRO A 79 -20.16 12.04 4.75
N ALA A 80 -20.40 13.24 4.21
CA ALA A 80 -21.25 13.44 3.04
C ALA A 80 -20.71 12.78 1.75
N ASP A 81 -19.41 12.50 1.68
CA ASP A 81 -18.79 11.85 0.52
C ASP A 81 -18.71 10.32 0.66
N LEU A 82 -19.19 9.74 1.78
CA LEU A 82 -19.06 8.32 2.09
C LEU A 82 -19.68 7.43 1.00
N GLU A 83 -20.91 7.71 0.60
CA GLU A 83 -21.62 6.90 -0.41
C GLU A 83 -20.91 6.95 -1.77
N MET A 84 -20.45 8.14 -2.17
CA MET A 84 -19.69 8.33 -3.41
C MET A 84 -18.37 7.56 -3.36
N PHE A 85 -17.66 7.63 -2.24
CA PHE A 85 -16.43 6.90 -2.04
C PHE A 85 -16.67 5.39 -2.15
N ILE A 86 -17.62 4.83 -1.40
CA ILE A 86 -17.98 3.39 -1.43
C ILE A 86 -18.29 2.92 -2.85
N ALA A 87 -19.12 3.68 -3.58
CA ALA A 87 -19.52 3.36 -4.94
C ALA A 87 -18.35 3.38 -5.95
N SER A 88 -17.22 4.00 -5.60
CA SER A 88 -16.02 4.02 -6.44
C SER A 88 -15.08 2.83 -6.22
N THR A 89 -15.32 2.03 -5.18
CA THR A 89 -14.45 0.92 -4.79
C THR A 89 -14.78 -0.36 -5.56
N ALA A 90 -13.94 -1.39 -5.45
CA ALA A 90 -14.25 -2.73 -5.98
C ALA A 90 -15.15 -3.54 -5.01
N ILE A 91 -15.41 -3.03 -3.81
CA ILE A 91 -16.28 -3.69 -2.82
C ILE A 91 -17.72 -3.31 -3.08
N GLU A 92 -18.59 -4.30 -3.29
CA GLU A 92 -20.03 -4.06 -3.42
C GLU A 92 -20.58 -3.41 -2.13
N PRO A 93 -21.46 -2.39 -2.22
CA PRO A 93 -21.98 -1.69 -1.04
C PRO A 93 -22.60 -2.59 0.02
N SER A 94 -23.22 -3.71 -0.39
CA SER A 94 -23.82 -4.72 0.48
C SER A 94 -22.81 -5.49 1.34
N LEU A 95 -21.52 -5.46 0.99
CA LEU A 95 -20.44 -6.16 1.70
C LEU A 95 -19.83 -5.30 2.81
N PHE A 96 -20.22 -4.02 2.91
CA PHE A 96 -19.81 -3.18 4.02
C PHE A 96 -20.62 -3.50 5.28
N THR A 97 -19.93 -3.63 6.42
CA THR A 97 -20.54 -3.94 7.71
C THR A 97 -20.18 -2.88 8.75
N GLU A 98 -21.19 -2.35 9.46
CA GLU A 98 -21.08 -1.30 10.49
C GLU A 98 -20.78 -1.83 11.91
N LYS A 99 -20.66 -3.15 12.08
CA LYS A 99 -20.51 -3.77 13.40
C LYS A 99 -19.04 -3.94 13.76
N SER A 100 -18.70 -3.65 15.03
CA SER A 100 -17.41 -3.93 15.68
C SER A 100 -16.87 -5.32 15.33
N PRO A 101 -15.57 -5.49 15.01
CA PRO A 101 -15.21 -6.57 14.12
C PRO A 101 -15.11 -7.77 15.02
N ASP A 102 -15.40 -8.93 14.47
CA ASP A 102 -14.51 -10.01 14.86
C ASP A 102 -13.12 -9.60 14.32
N ILE A 103 -12.29 -8.97 15.17
CA ILE A 103 -10.97 -8.43 14.83
C ILE A 103 -10.15 -9.48 14.07
N GLN A 104 -10.45 -10.76 14.26
CA GLN A 104 -9.87 -11.89 13.55
C GLN A 104 -10.03 -11.84 12.02
N VAL A 105 -11.05 -11.16 11.48
CA VAL A 105 -11.34 -11.09 10.03
C VAL A 105 -10.49 -10.05 9.30
N LEU A 106 -9.97 -9.05 10.02
CA LEU A 106 -9.12 -8.01 9.45
C LEU A 106 -7.73 -8.55 9.13
N ASN A 107 -7.11 -8.04 8.05
CA ASN A 107 -5.67 -8.19 7.89
C ASN A 107 -4.92 -7.56 9.07
N ASP A 108 -3.78 -8.14 9.47
CA ASP A 108 -2.93 -7.65 10.57
C ASP A 108 -2.54 -6.16 10.46
N ARG A 109 -2.45 -5.62 9.24
CA ARG A 109 -2.25 -4.19 9.00
C ARG A 109 -3.41 -3.34 9.51
N LEU A 110 -4.65 -3.74 9.20
CA LEU A 110 -5.87 -3.05 9.58
C LEU A 110 -6.28 -3.34 11.03
N LYS A 111 -5.96 -4.54 11.57
CA LYS A 111 -6.21 -4.88 12.99
C LYS A 111 -5.64 -3.83 13.94
N LYS A 112 -4.42 -3.37 13.68
CA LYS A 112 -3.75 -2.34 14.50
C LYS A 112 -4.46 -0.98 14.42
N LYS A 113 -5.09 -0.68 13.29
CA LYS A 113 -5.84 0.57 13.09
C LYS A 113 -7.21 0.51 13.76
N ALA A 114 -7.88 -0.62 13.67
CA ALA A 114 -9.19 -0.83 14.28
C ALA A 114 -9.18 -0.77 15.82
N SER A 115 -8.02 -1.03 16.44
CA SER A 115 -7.89 -0.95 17.90
C SER A 115 -8.11 0.49 18.39
N GLY A 116 -9.20 0.70 19.14
CA GLY A 116 -9.57 1.98 19.70
C GLY A 116 -10.61 2.77 18.90
N MET A 117 -11.10 2.24 17.77
CA MET A 117 -12.26 2.82 17.08
C MET A 117 -13.55 2.49 17.86
N GLU A 118 -14.39 3.50 18.09
CA GLU A 118 -15.71 3.33 18.71
C GLU A 118 -16.76 2.89 17.69
N SER A 119 -16.64 3.36 16.45
CA SER A 119 -17.49 3.01 15.32
C SER A 119 -16.67 2.99 14.04
N TYR A 120 -16.94 2.05 13.13
CA TYR A 120 -16.29 2.02 11.84
C TYR A 120 -17.15 1.24 10.82
N LEU A 121 -16.82 1.42 9.55
CA LEU A 121 -17.35 0.65 8.43
C LEU A 121 -16.23 -0.18 7.81
N TYR A 122 -16.45 -1.47 7.59
CA TYR A 122 -15.46 -2.35 6.96
C TYR A 122 -16.03 -3.07 5.75
N GLY A 123 -15.25 -3.12 4.68
CA GLY A 123 -15.57 -3.87 3.47
C GLY A 123 -14.37 -4.67 2.98
N LYS A 124 -14.63 -5.86 2.44
CA LYS A 124 -13.62 -6.72 1.84
C LYS A 124 -14.10 -7.30 0.52
N TYR A 125 -13.23 -7.23 -0.47
CA TYR A 125 -13.39 -7.87 -1.77
C TYR A 125 -12.18 -8.78 -2.02
N ILE A 126 -12.45 -10.00 -2.49
CA ILE A 126 -11.41 -10.98 -2.87
C ILE A 126 -11.84 -11.61 -4.19
N SER A 127 -10.94 -11.58 -5.17
CA SER A 127 -11.02 -12.36 -6.40
C SER A 127 -9.73 -13.18 -6.59
N VAL A 128 -9.61 -13.88 -7.72
CA VAL A 128 -8.41 -14.69 -8.04
C VAL A 128 -7.16 -13.83 -8.14
N ASP A 129 -7.28 -12.62 -8.71
CA ASP A 129 -6.12 -11.77 -9.06
C ASP A 129 -6.03 -10.49 -8.22
N PHE A 130 -7.00 -10.25 -7.32
CA PHE A 130 -7.11 -8.99 -6.60
C PHE A 130 -7.78 -9.13 -5.24
N THR A 131 -7.28 -8.40 -4.26
CA THR A 131 -7.89 -8.22 -2.95
C THR A 131 -7.93 -6.73 -2.61
N GLN A 132 -9.05 -6.28 -2.05
CA GLN A 132 -9.23 -4.94 -1.49
C GLN A 132 -9.88 -5.06 -0.11
N GLU A 133 -9.28 -4.43 0.89
CA GLU A 133 -9.82 -4.26 2.23
C GLU A 133 -9.89 -2.77 2.55
N ILE A 134 -11.06 -2.30 2.98
CA ILE A 134 -11.30 -0.90 3.35
C ILE A 134 -11.86 -0.86 4.77
N LEU A 135 -11.23 -0.07 5.63
CA LEU A 135 -11.67 0.23 6.99
C LEU A 135 -11.85 1.74 7.12
N ILE A 136 -13.03 2.17 7.56
CA ILE A 136 -13.39 3.59 7.70
C ILE A 136 -13.72 3.86 9.16
N ASP A 137 -12.88 4.60 9.86
CA ASP A 137 -13.16 5.10 11.20
C ASP A 137 -14.28 6.14 11.14
N MET A 138 -15.38 5.86 11.83
CA MET A 138 -16.57 6.72 11.93
C MET A 138 -16.79 7.24 13.35
N SER A 139 -15.79 7.16 14.23
CA SER A 139 -15.88 7.65 15.61
C SER A 139 -16.15 9.16 15.71
N SER A 140 -15.82 9.93 14.66
CA SER A 140 -16.14 11.36 14.59
C SER A 140 -17.23 11.62 13.55
N SER A 141 -18.24 12.40 13.93
CA SER A 141 -19.29 12.88 13.02
C SER A 141 -18.82 14.01 12.10
N GLU A 142 -17.63 14.57 12.32
CA GLU A 142 -17.09 15.66 11.50
C GLU A 142 -16.20 15.14 10.38
N ARG A 143 -15.45 14.07 10.63
CA ARG A 143 -14.44 13.52 9.71
C ARG A 143 -14.35 12.02 9.85
N TYR A 144 -14.30 11.33 8.72
CA TYR A 144 -13.98 9.91 8.66
C TYR A 144 -12.54 9.69 8.25
N ILE A 145 -11.90 8.69 8.83
CA ILE A 145 -10.53 8.29 8.47
C ILE A 145 -10.61 6.97 7.71
N VAL A 146 -10.22 7.00 6.45
CA VAL A 146 -10.23 5.84 5.56
C VAL A 146 -8.86 5.18 5.60
N TYR A 147 -8.84 3.85 5.67
CA TYR A 147 -7.67 3.00 5.51
C TYR A 147 -7.96 1.98 4.42
N ILE A 148 -7.09 1.90 3.43
CA ILE A 148 -7.23 1.01 2.28
C ILE A 148 -5.99 0.14 2.19
N PHE A 149 -6.21 -1.16 2.05
CA PHE A 149 -5.20 -2.11 1.61
C PHE A 149 -5.69 -2.79 0.34
N ALA A 150 -4.89 -2.79 -0.70
CA ALA A 150 -5.18 -3.50 -1.93
C ALA A 150 -3.94 -4.19 -2.47
N GLY A 151 -4.12 -5.27 -3.22
CA GLY A 151 -3.02 -5.97 -3.86
C GLY A 151 -3.49 -7.10 -4.76
N GLY A 152 -2.58 -7.56 -5.60
CA GLY A 152 -2.83 -8.60 -6.58
C GLY A 152 -1.54 -9.11 -7.21
N GLY A 153 -1.66 -10.15 -8.02
CA GLY A 153 -0.53 -10.83 -8.66
C GLY A 153 -0.59 -12.34 -8.54
#